data_AF-A0A5J5C197-F1
#
_entry.id   AF-A0A5J5C197-F1
#
_cell.length_a   1.000
_cell.length_b   1.000
_cell.length_c   1.000
_cell.angle_alpha   90.00
_cell.angle_beta   90.00
_cell.angle_gamma   90.00
#
_symmetry.space_group_name_H-M   'P 1'
#
loop_
_entity.id
_entity.type
_entity.pdbx_description
1 polymer ?
#
loop_
_entity_poly.entity_id
_entity_poly.type
_entity_poly.pdbx_seq_one_letter_code
_entity_poly.pdbx_strand_id
1 'polypeptide(L)'
;MGEYKTLLKDVFGESSDSDDDEQQKQQIQLEDSNNGGRSQLIFAKNLSWERVSEINGLWLCRDFLSSEQQSSLLSTIDNEGWFTKASHNQAMRFGDLPAWAIELSNSIREVVHFSDYVSELGDIVTCDDDKDACFFPSDLLWREPLFNQLIVNVYQPGYLCTC
;
A
#
# COMPACT_ATOMS: atom_id res chain seq x y z
N MET A 1 38.69 9.01 -12.44
CA MET A 1 39.36 7.93 -11.67
C MET A 1 38.36 7.30 -10.69
N GLY A 2 37.19 6.87 -11.19
CA GLY A 2 36.10 6.28 -10.37
C GLY A 2 35.44 5.06 -11.02
N GLU A 3 35.77 4.77 -12.28
CA GLU A 3 35.18 3.68 -13.08
C GLU A 3 35.73 2.29 -12.71
N TYR A 4 36.93 2.20 -12.12
CA TYR A 4 37.52 0.92 -11.69
C TYR A 4 36.92 0.39 -10.38
N LYS A 5 36.32 1.26 -9.56
CA LYS A 5 35.77 0.89 -8.24
C LYS A 5 34.36 0.30 -8.35
N THR A 6 33.60 0.72 -9.36
CA THR A 6 32.31 0.14 -9.77
C THR A 6 32.49 -1.23 -10.43
N LEU A 7 33.53 -1.42 -11.26
CA LEU A 7 33.81 -2.73 -11.89
C LEU A 7 34.15 -3.83 -10.87
N LEU A 8 34.83 -3.48 -9.76
CA LEU A 8 35.19 -4.43 -8.69
C LEU A 8 34.00 -4.82 -7.81
N LYS A 9 33.01 -3.93 -7.58
CA LYS A 9 31.78 -4.24 -6.84
C LYS A 9 30.83 -5.17 -7.62
N ASP A 10 30.76 -4.99 -8.94
CA ASP A 10 29.89 -5.80 -9.82
C ASP A 10 30.34 -7.28 -9.91
N VAL A 11 31.64 -7.56 -9.69
CA VAL A 11 32.20 -8.92 -9.82
C VAL A 11 32.29 -9.66 -8.48
N PHE A 12 32.56 -8.97 -7.37
CA PHE A 12 32.90 -9.62 -6.08
C PHE A 12 31.86 -9.41 -4.97
N GLY A 13 30.81 -8.61 -5.20
CA GLY A 13 29.84 -8.25 -4.16
C GLY A 13 30.43 -7.31 -3.11
N GLU A 14 29.58 -6.75 -2.26
CA GLU A 14 30.04 -5.89 -1.16
C GLU A 14 30.64 -6.74 -0.03
N SER A 15 31.88 -6.43 0.35
CA SER A 15 32.55 -7.06 1.49
C SER A 15 31.86 -6.65 2.79
N SER A 16 31.38 -7.65 3.53
CA SER A 16 30.80 -7.46 4.87
C SER A 16 31.90 -7.09 5.85
N ASP A 17 31.81 -5.90 6.44
CA ASP A 17 32.62 -5.49 7.58
C ASP A 17 31.68 -5.36 8.77
N SER A 18 31.84 -6.24 9.74
CA SER A 18 31.03 -6.29 10.96
C SER A 18 31.76 -5.55 12.07
N ASP A 19 31.23 -4.40 12.47
CA ASP A 19 31.52 -3.80 13.77
C ASP A 19 30.18 -3.44 14.43
N ASP A 20 29.97 -4.06 15.60
CA ASP A 20 28.86 -3.84 16.53
C ASP A 20 28.87 -2.40 17.04
N ASP A 21 27.81 -1.66 16.75
CA ASP A 21 27.37 -0.53 17.56
C ASP A 21 25.86 -0.65 17.79
N GLU A 22 25.52 -1.17 18.98
CA GLU A 22 24.18 -1.24 19.56
C GLU A 22 23.56 0.17 19.66
N GLN A 23 22.83 0.57 18.63
CA GLN A 23 21.87 1.67 18.72
C GLN A 23 20.45 1.10 18.81
N GLN A 24 19.89 1.23 20.00
CA GLN A 24 18.53 0.90 20.37
C GLN A 24 17.52 1.37 19.33
N LYS A 25 17.01 0.43 18.52
CA LYS A 25 15.74 0.58 17.82
C LYS A 25 14.66 0.85 18.88
N GLN A 26 14.17 2.08 18.94
CA GLN A 26 12.91 2.37 19.62
C GLN A 26 11.79 1.68 18.84
N GLN A 27 11.54 0.44 19.24
CA GLN A 27 10.35 -0.30 18.90
C GLN A 27 9.21 0.38 19.67
N ILE A 28 8.44 1.23 19.01
CA ILE A 28 7.20 1.76 19.59
C ILE A 28 6.23 0.57 19.67
N GLN A 29 6.25 -0.13 20.80
CA GLN A 29 5.19 -1.03 21.20
C GLN A 29 4.06 -0.15 21.73
N LEU A 30 3.00 0.03 20.94
CA LEU A 30 1.72 0.47 21.47
C LEU A 30 1.10 -0.73 22.18
N GLU A 31 1.27 -0.79 23.50
CA GLU A 31 0.51 -1.69 24.36
C GLU A 31 -0.96 -1.24 24.40
N ASP A 32 -1.83 -1.88 23.62
CA ASP A 32 -3.26 -1.81 23.86
C ASP A 32 -3.68 -2.91 24.85
N SER A 33 -3.71 -2.52 26.13
CA SER A 33 -4.44 -3.25 27.15
C SER A 33 -5.94 -3.04 26.94
N ASN A 34 -6.62 -3.96 26.24
CA ASN A 34 -7.89 -4.58 26.64
C ASN A 34 -8.67 -5.23 25.46
N ASN A 35 -8.72 -6.55 25.49
CA ASN A 35 -9.86 -7.42 25.20
C ASN A 35 -10.74 -7.14 23.95
N GLY A 36 -10.53 -7.93 22.89
CA GLY A 36 -11.50 -8.16 21.81
C GLY A 36 -10.82 -8.33 20.46
N GLY A 37 -10.68 -9.58 20.00
CA GLY A 37 -9.91 -9.96 18.81
C GLY A 37 -10.09 -9.02 17.61
N ARG A 38 -9.02 -8.32 17.24
CA ARG A 38 -8.98 -7.46 16.07
C ARG A 38 -7.53 -7.38 15.56
N SER A 39 -7.37 -7.81 14.30
CA SER A 39 -6.20 -7.75 13.43
C SER A 39 -4.87 -7.38 14.08
N GLN A 40 -4.05 -8.40 14.35
CA GLN A 40 -2.61 -8.27 14.39
C GLN A 40 -2.18 -7.52 13.11
N LEU A 41 -1.72 -6.29 13.25
CA LEU A 41 -1.35 -5.41 12.14
C LEU A 41 -0.25 -6.07 11.31
N ILE A 42 -0.63 -6.58 10.14
CA ILE A 42 0.21 -7.25 9.13
C ILE A 42 1.14 -6.23 8.43
N PHE A 43 1.21 -4.97 8.87
CA PHE A 43 2.07 -3.94 8.27
C PHE A 43 3.51 -3.94 8.83
N ALA A 44 3.99 -5.09 9.31
CA ALA A 44 5.38 -5.28 9.74
C ALA A 44 6.41 -5.17 8.59
N LYS A 45 5.94 -5.00 7.35
CA LYS A 45 6.76 -4.67 6.17
C LYS A 45 6.43 -3.23 5.80
N ASN A 46 7.42 -2.34 5.89
CA ASN A 46 7.30 -0.94 5.48
C ASN A 46 6.76 -0.86 4.05
N LEU A 47 5.45 -0.62 3.90
CA LEU A 47 4.85 -0.41 2.60
C LEU A 47 5.40 0.91 2.06
N SER A 48 6.14 0.82 0.96
CA SER A 48 6.75 1.98 0.32
C SER A 48 5.78 2.54 -0.73
N TRP A 49 5.44 3.81 -0.58
CA TRP A 49 4.76 4.56 -1.63
C TRP A 49 5.80 5.22 -2.55
N GLU A 50 5.69 4.94 -3.84
CA GLU A 50 6.54 5.51 -4.89
C GLU A 50 5.78 6.62 -5.61
N ARG A 51 6.31 7.85 -5.61
CA ARG A 51 5.77 8.94 -6.43
C ARG A 51 6.17 8.72 -7.89
N VAL A 52 5.21 8.81 -8.80
CA VAL A 52 5.53 8.94 -10.23
C VAL A 52 5.86 10.40 -10.50
N SER A 53 7.15 10.71 -10.63
CA SER A 53 7.66 12.09 -10.69
C SER A 53 7.05 12.93 -11.83
N GLU A 54 6.63 12.27 -12.90
CA GLU A 54 6.09 12.84 -14.12
C GLU A 54 4.59 13.19 -14.00
N ILE A 55 3.88 12.62 -13.02
CA ILE A 55 2.42 12.76 -12.88
C ILE A 55 2.09 13.18 -11.45
N ASN A 56 1.72 14.45 -11.28
CA ASN A 56 1.31 14.99 -9.98
C ASN A 56 0.08 14.26 -9.43
N GLY A 57 0.17 13.83 -8.18
CA GLY A 57 -0.89 13.10 -7.48
C GLY A 57 -0.93 11.59 -7.76
N LEU A 58 -0.03 11.06 -8.59
CA LEU A 58 0.08 9.62 -8.83
C LEU A 58 1.12 8.98 -7.89
N TRP A 59 0.63 8.03 -7.11
CA TRP A 59 1.44 7.26 -6.17
C TRP A 59 1.19 5.76 -6.36
N LEU A 60 2.24 4.97 -6.18
CA LEU A 60 2.20 3.53 -6.30
C LEU A 60 2.63 2.86 -5.00
N CYS A 61 1.76 2.05 -4.42
CA CYS A 61 2.11 1.14 -3.33
C CYS A 61 2.26 -0.26 -3.90
N ARG A 62 3.50 -0.77 -3.94
CA ARG A 62 3.77 -2.13 -4.39
C ARG A 62 3.52 -3.11 -3.25
N ASP A 63 3.14 -4.34 -3.62
CA ASP A 63 2.93 -5.43 -2.68
C ASP A 63 1.95 -5.11 -1.53
N PHE A 64 0.99 -4.21 -1.79
CA PHE A 64 -0.02 -3.78 -0.81
C PHE A 64 -0.81 -4.95 -0.22
N LEU A 65 -1.15 -5.93 -1.06
CA LEU A 65 -1.76 -7.19 -0.63
C LEU A 65 -0.74 -8.32 -0.77
N SER A 66 -0.61 -9.14 0.28
CA SER A 66 0.15 -10.39 0.22
C SER A 66 -0.51 -11.39 -0.74
N SER A 67 0.24 -12.39 -1.21
CA SER A 67 -0.29 -13.44 -2.10
C SER A 67 -1.47 -14.20 -1.46
N GLU A 68 -1.46 -14.37 -0.14
CA GLU A 68 -2.57 -14.98 0.61
C GLU A 68 -3.81 -14.09 0.60
N GLN A 69 -3.65 -12.79 0.86
CA GLN A 69 -4.74 -11.81 0.79
C GLN A 69 -5.33 -11.71 -0.61
N GLN A 70 -4.48 -11.69 -1.64
CA GLN A 70 -4.92 -11.71 -3.04
C GLN A 70 -5.72 -12.97 -3.36
N SER A 71 -5.23 -14.15 -2.96
CA SER A 71 -5.93 -15.43 -3.20
C SER A 71 -7.28 -15.50 -2.47
N SER A 72 -7.33 -15.03 -1.22
CA SER A 72 -8.55 -14.96 -0.43
C SER A 72 -9.59 -14.00 -1.04
N LEU A 73 -9.14 -12.82 -1.49
CA LEU A 73 -9.99 -11.84 -2.17
C LEU A 73 -10.58 -12.41 -3.46
N LEU A 74 -9.75 -13.02 -4.30
CA LEU A 74 -10.20 -13.63 -5.56
C LEU A 74 -11.19 -14.77 -5.32
N SER A 75 -10.91 -15.64 -4.35
CA SER A 75 -11.84 -16.72 -3.96
C SER A 75 -13.18 -16.16 -3.50
N THR A 76 -13.18 -15.10 -2.69
CA THR A 76 -14.42 -14.44 -2.23
C THR A 76 -15.22 -13.88 -3.40
N ILE A 77 -14.58 -13.17 -4.34
CA ILE A 77 -15.24 -12.60 -5.53
C ILE A 77 -15.84 -13.70 -6.41
N ASP A 78 -15.12 -14.81 -6.59
CA ASP A 78 -15.58 -15.96 -7.40
C ASP A 78 -16.77 -16.67 -6.73
N ASN A 79 -16.68 -16.92 -5.42
CA ASN A 79 -17.76 -17.53 -4.63
C ASN A 79 -19.03 -16.66 -4.60
N GLU A 80 -18.89 -15.33 -4.60
CA GLU A 80 -20.00 -14.38 -4.72
C GLU A 80 -20.59 -14.31 -6.14
N GLY A 81 -19.93 -14.91 -7.14
CA GLY A 81 -20.46 -15.05 -8.49
C GLY A 81 -20.50 -13.75 -9.29
N TRP A 82 -19.59 -12.81 -9.03
CA TRP A 82 -19.55 -11.51 -9.72
C TRP A 82 -19.38 -11.63 -11.24
N PHE A 83 -18.72 -12.70 -11.70
CA PHE A 83 -18.39 -12.92 -13.12
C PHE A 83 -18.80 -14.31 -13.63
N THR A 84 -20.04 -14.73 -13.33
CA THR A 84 -20.59 -16.05 -13.74
C THR A 84 -20.71 -16.26 -15.25
N LYS A 85 -20.70 -15.19 -16.04
CA LYS A 85 -20.85 -15.23 -17.51
C LYS A 85 -19.63 -14.58 -18.15
N ALA A 86 -19.00 -15.29 -19.07
CA ALA A 86 -17.81 -14.80 -19.80
C ALA A 86 -18.03 -13.49 -20.57
N SER A 87 -19.27 -13.11 -20.86
CA SER A 87 -19.62 -11.83 -21.50
C SER A 87 -19.66 -10.63 -20.53
N HIS A 88 -19.55 -10.86 -19.22
CA HIS A 88 -19.57 -9.80 -18.21
C HIS A 88 -18.14 -9.53 -17.77
N ASN A 89 -17.59 -8.43 -18.25
CA ASN A 89 -16.24 -7.98 -17.90
C ASN A 89 -16.26 -6.88 -16.83
N GLN A 90 -17.45 -6.44 -16.40
CA GLN A 90 -17.62 -5.37 -15.42
C GLN A 90 -18.83 -5.65 -14.53
N ALA A 91 -18.68 -5.35 -13.24
CA ALA A 91 -19.73 -5.35 -12.25
C ALA A 91 -19.63 -4.09 -11.39
N MET A 92 -20.76 -3.51 -11.01
CA MET A 92 -20.82 -2.25 -10.26
C MET A 92 -21.69 -2.43 -9.02
N ARG A 93 -21.31 -1.75 -7.93
CA ARG A 93 -22.08 -1.73 -6.69
C ARG A 93 -22.00 -0.35 -6.05
N PHE A 94 -23.15 0.13 -5.56
CA PHE A 94 -23.32 1.46 -4.99
C PHE A 94 -23.97 1.34 -3.61
N GLY A 95 -23.58 2.20 -2.67
CA GLY A 95 -24.05 2.16 -1.29
C GLY A 95 -23.40 1.02 -0.52
N ASP A 96 -24.16 -0.05 -0.29
CA ASP A 96 -23.75 -1.17 0.55
C ASP A 96 -22.73 -2.05 -0.17
N LEU A 97 -21.45 -1.80 0.06
CA LEU A 97 -20.34 -2.57 -0.51
C LEU A 97 -20.19 -3.93 0.21
N PRO A 98 -19.66 -4.97 -0.48
CA PRO A 98 -19.41 -6.26 0.15
C PRO A 98 -18.30 -6.16 1.21
N ALA A 99 -18.29 -7.10 2.16
CA ALA A 99 -17.38 -7.06 3.31
C ALA A 99 -15.90 -6.96 2.89
N TRP A 100 -15.49 -7.75 1.89
CA TRP A 100 -14.13 -7.72 1.35
C TRP A 100 -13.71 -6.34 0.80
N ALA A 101 -14.66 -5.57 0.25
CA ALA A 101 -14.37 -4.24 -0.28
C ALA A 101 -14.24 -3.21 0.84
N ILE A 102 -15.04 -3.34 1.90
CA ILE A 102 -14.94 -2.53 3.11
C ILE A 102 -13.59 -2.80 3.82
N GLU A 103 -13.22 -4.07 3.98
CA GLU A 103 -11.93 -4.47 4.57
C GLU A 103 -10.74 -3.93 3.76
N LEU A 104 -10.81 -4.02 2.43
CA LEU A 104 -9.80 -3.44 1.55
C LEU A 104 -9.70 -1.91 1.72
N SER A 105 -10.85 -1.23 1.83
CA SER A 105 -10.88 0.22 2.03
C SER A 105 -10.31 0.64 3.39
N ASN A 106 -10.56 -0.14 4.45
CA ASN A 106 -9.99 0.10 5.77
C ASN A 106 -8.47 -0.09 5.76
N SER A 107 -7.98 -1.13 5.06
CA SER A 107 -6.54 -1.35 4.89
C SER A 107 -5.88 -0.15 4.18
N ILE A 108 -6.53 0.44 3.17
CA ILE A 108 -6.03 1.64 2.49
C ILE A 108 -5.96 2.82 3.48
N ARG A 109 -7.03 3.05 4.25
CA ARG A 109 -7.09 4.13 5.25
C ARG A 109 -5.97 4.01 6.28
N GLU A 110 -5.75 2.81 6.81
CA GLU A 110 -4.71 2.52 7.81
C GLU A 110 -3.30 2.82 7.26
N VAL A 111 -3.01 2.39 6.03
CA VAL A 111 -1.68 2.58 5.43
C VAL A 111 -1.42 4.05 5.09
N VAL A 112 -2.41 4.77 4.57
CA VAL A 112 -2.27 6.21 4.29
C VAL A 112 -2.04 6.99 5.58
N HIS A 113 -2.80 6.70 6.64
CA HIS A 113 -2.63 7.36 7.93
C HIS A 113 -1.25 7.07 8.56
N PHE A 114 -0.72 5.86 8.38
CA PHE A 114 0.61 5.51 8.88
C PHE A 114 1.74 6.17 8.07
N SER A 115 1.60 6.29 6.75
CA SER A 115 2.61 6.94 5.90
C SER A 115 2.70 8.45 6.13
N ASP A 116 1.56 9.11 6.37
CA ASP A 116 1.52 10.53 6.69
C ASP A 116 2.22 10.77 8.05
N TYR A 117 1.96 9.93 9.06
CA TYR A 117 2.61 10.01 10.36
C TYR A 117 4.15 9.84 10.29
N VAL A 118 4.63 8.91 9.47
CA VAL A 118 6.09 8.70 9.27
C VAL A 118 6.73 9.87 8.54
N SER A 119 6.03 10.49 7.57
CA SER A 119 6.52 11.69 6.88
C SER A 119 6.58 12.89 7.83
N GLU A 120 5.54 13.12 8.63
CA GLU A 120 5.50 14.20 9.63
C GLU A 120 6.61 14.07 10.69
N LEU A 121 6.96 12.84 11.09
CA LEU A 121 8.05 12.60 12.04
C LEU A 121 9.44 12.82 11.40
N GLY A 122 9.57 12.59 10.09
CA GLY A 122 10.78 12.85 9.30
C GLY A 122 11.01 14.34 9.03
N ASP A 123 9.95 15.12 8.87
CA ASP A 123 10.00 16.55 8.51
C ASP A 123 10.13 17.51 9.70
N ILE A 124 10.27 17.01 10.94
CA ILE A 124 10.62 17.84 12.12
C ILE A 124 11.99 18.56 11.94
N VAL A 125 12.78 18.20 10.92
CA VAL A 125 14.03 18.87 10.55
C VAL A 125 14.01 19.37 9.10
N THR A 126 13.06 20.22 8.72
CA THR A 126 13.31 21.42 7.88
C THR A 126 12.02 22.21 7.67
N CYS A 127 12.02 23.46 8.11
CA CYS A 127 11.00 24.43 7.74
C CYS A 127 11.25 24.84 6.28
N ASP A 128 10.50 24.31 5.32
CA ASP A 128 10.28 25.01 4.06
C ASP A 128 8.86 24.79 3.55
N ASP A 129 8.32 25.84 2.97
CA ASP A 129 6.90 26.13 2.73
C ASP A 129 6.34 25.37 1.50
N ASP A 130 6.80 24.12 1.28
CA ASP A 130 6.25 23.28 0.23
C ASP A 130 4.99 22.62 0.76
N LYS A 131 3.85 22.88 0.10
CA LYS A 131 2.59 22.21 0.38
C LYS A 131 2.74 20.75 -0.05
N ASP A 132 3.40 19.97 0.80
CA ASP A 132 3.70 18.59 0.52
C ASP A 132 2.40 17.84 0.24
N ALA A 133 2.40 17.21 -0.93
CA ALA A 133 1.24 16.62 -1.55
C ALA A 133 0.79 15.42 -0.71
N CYS A 134 -0.07 15.68 0.28
CA CYS A 134 -0.76 14.65 1.05
C CYS A 134 -1.33 13.60 0.08
N PHE A 135 -0.96 12.33 0.31
CA PHE A 135 -1.26 11.19 -0.58
C PHE A 135 -2.74 11.04 -0.87
N PHE A 136 -3.56 11.43 0.10
CA PHE A 136 -5.01 11.33 0.02
C PHE A 136 -5.63 12.55 0.70
N PRO A 137 -6.56 13.27 0.07
CA PRO A 137 -7.19 14.43 0.68
C PRO A 137 -7.75 14.10 2.06
N SER A 138 -7.36 14.86 3.09
CA SER A 138 -7.72 14.57 4.48
C SER A 138 -9.24 14.47 4.67
N ASP A 139 -10.01 15.35 4.01
CA ASP A 139 -11.49 15.33 4.03
C ASP A 139 -12.09 13.98 3.56
N LEU A 140 -11.39 13.27 2.67
CA LEU A 140 -11.84 11.95 2.20
C LEU A 140 -11.50 10.84 3.18
N LEU A 141 -10.38 10.92 3.91
CA LEU A 141 -10.00 9.90 4.92
C LEU A 141 -11.04 9.78 6.03
N TRP A 142 -11.71 10.88 6.38
CA TRP A 142 -12.73 10.95 7.44
C TRP A 142 -14.12 10.46 7.03
N ARG A 143 -14.35 10.13 5.75
CA ARG A 143 -15.67 9.67 5.28
C ARG A 143 -16.01 8.29 5.82
N GLU A 144 -17.28 8.02 6.10
CA GLU A 144 -17.75 6.68 6.45
C GLU A 144 -18.92 6.24 5.55
N PRO A 145 -18.79 5.17 4.76
CA PRO A 145 -17.55 4.42 4.46
C PRO A 145 -16.56 5.25 3.61
N LEU A 146 -15.28 4.84 3.58
CA LEU A 146 -14.24 5.52 2.77
C LEU A 146 -14.66 5.64 1.30
N PHE A 147 -15.14 4.52 0.76
CA PHE A 147 -15.73 4.42 -0.56
C PHE A 147 -17.16 3.91 -0.44
N ASN A 148 -18.07 4.48 -1.23
CA ASN A 148 -19.47 4.07 -1.30
C ASN A 148 -19.86 3.57 -2.70
N GLN A 149 -18.89 3.42 -3.60
CA GLN A 149 -19.09 2.92 -4.96
C GLN A 149 -17.91 2.04 -5.32
N LEU A 150 -18.18 0.96 -6.02
CA LEU A 150 -17.20 -0.04 -6.44
C LEU A 150 -17.50 -0.46 -7.87
N ILE A 151 -16.46 -0.50 -8.70
CA ILE A 151 -16.49 -1.08 -10.03
C ILE A 151 -15.40 -2.16 -10.08
N VAL A 152 -15.80 -3.39 -10.34
CA VAL A 152 -14.87 -4.53 -10.52
C VAL A 152 -14.83 -4.85 -12.00
N ASN A 153 -13.64 -4.89 -12.58
CA ASN A 153 -13.43 -5.22 -13.99
C ASN A 153 -12.59 -6.49 -14.11
N VAL A 154 -12.90 -7.33 -15.10
CA VAL A 154 -12.11 -8.49 -15.51
C VAL A 154 -11.61 -8.27 -16.92
N TYR A 155 -10.29 -8.34 -17.09
CA TYR A 155 -9.65 -8.19 -18.38
C TYR A 155 -9.11 -9.56 -18.82
N GLN A 156 -9.62 -10.08 -19.93
CA GLN A 156 -9.01 -11.23 -20.59
C GLN A 156 -7.93 -10.75 -21.58
N PRO A 157 -6.99 -11.62 -21.97
CA PRO A 157 -6.04 -11.29 -23.03
C PRO A 157 -6.74 -10.76 -24.29
N GLY A 158 -6.26 -9.64 -24.83
CA GLY A 158 -6.81 -9.00 -26.04
C GLY A 158 -7.90 -7.95 -25.82
N TYR A 159 -8.35 -7.70 -24.58
CA TYR A 159 -9.35 -6.65 -24.29
C TYR A 159 -8.77 -5.23 -24.21
N LEU A 160 -7.47 -5.11 -23.98
CA LEU A 160 -6.75 -3.84 -24.00
C LEU A 160 -5.89 -3.82 -25.27
N CYS A 161 -6.03 -2.79 -26.10
CA CYS A 161 -5.13 -2.60 -27.23
C CYS A 161 -3.71 -2.50 -26.69
N THR A 162 -2.83 -3.40 -27.16
CA THR A 162 -1.40 -3.20 -27.01
C THR A 162 -1.03 -1.97 -27.83
N CYS A 163 -0.74 -0.87 -27.15
CA CYS A 163 -0.18 0.33 -27.78
C CYS A 163 1.21 0.03 -28.35
#